data_AF-T2HNU6-F1
#
_entry.id   AF-T2HNU6-F1
#
_cell.length_a   1.000
_cell.length_b   1.000
_cell.length_c   1.000
_cell.angle_alpha   90.00
_cell.angle_beta   90.00
_cell.angle_gamma   90.00
#
_symmetry.space_group_name_H-M   'P 1'
#
loop_
_entity.id
_entity.type
_entity.pdbx_description
1 polymer ?
#
loop_
_entity_poly.entity_id
_entity_poly.type
_entity_poly.pdbx_seq_one_letter_code
_entity_poly.pdbx_strand_id
1 'polypeptide(L)'
;LVVVPLSTLTSWQREFEVWAPEINVVVYIGDLMSRNMIREYEWIHSQSKRLKFNALITTYEILLKDKAVLGSINWAFLGVDEAHRLKNDDSLLYKTLIDFKSNHRLLITGTPLQNSLKELWSLLHFIMPEKFEFWEDFEEDHGKGRENGYQSLHKVLEPFLLRRVKKDVEKSLPAKVEQILRVEMSALQKQYYKWILTRNYKALSKGTRGSTSGFLNIVMELKKCCNHCYLIKPPEENEKENGIETLQSLIRSSGKLILLD
;
A
#
# COMPACT_ATOMS: atom_id res chain seq x y z
N LEU A 1 -10.98 -12.77 -12.03
CA LEU A 1 -10.59 -12.46 -10.63
C LEU A 1 -9.99 -11.06 -10.60
N VAL A 2 -10.47 -10.20 -9.71
CA VAL A 2 -9.96 -8.86 -9.50
C VAL A 2 -9.55 -8.74 -8.03
N VAL A 3 -8.27 -8.52 -7.77
CA VAL A 3 -7.69 -8.43 -6.42
C VAL A 3 -7.37 -6.98 -6.13
N VAL A 4 -7.97 -6.43 -5.07
CA VAL A 4 -7.93 -5.00 -4.77
C VAL A 4 -7.64 -4.74 -3.29
N PRO A 5 -7.05 -3.58 -2.94
CA PRO A 5 -7.03 -3.12 -1.56
C PRO A 5 -8.46 -3.04 -0.97
N LEU A 6 -8.58 -3.33 0.34
CA LEU A 6 -9.88 -3.24 1.02
C LEU A 6 -10.51 -1.83 0.90
N SER A 7 -9.68 -0.79 0.87
CA SER A 7 -10.12 0.60 0.76
C SER A 7 -10.73 0.95 -0.60
N THR A 8 -10.36 0.26 -1.68
CA THR A 8 -10.86 0.54 -3.04
C THR A 8 -11.96 -0.42 -3.47
N LEU A 9 -12.24 -1.45 -2.70
CA LEU A 9 -13.21 -2.49 -3.04
C LEU A 9 -14.61 -1.94 -3.30
N THR A 10 -15.10 -1.04 -2.43
CA THR A 10 -16.42 -0.40 -2.62
C THR A 10 -16.45 0.49 -3.86
N SER A 11 -15.33 1.11 -4.21
CA SER A 11 -15.22 1.90 -5.44
C SER A 11 -15.28 0.99 -6.66
N TRP A 12 -14.53 -0.12 -6.67
CA TRP A 12 -14.58 -1.11 -7.74
C TRP A 12 -15.99 -1.67 -7.96
N GLN A 13 -16.68 -2.04 -6.88
CA GLN A 13 -18.07 -2.51 -6.98
C GLN A 13 -18.96 -1.47 -7.67
N ARG A 14 -18.88 -0.22 -7.23
CA ARG A 14 -19.69 0.88 -7.77
C ARG A 14 -19.39 1.15 -9.25
N GLU A 15 -18.13 1.11 -9.65
CA GLU A 15 -17.73 1.28 -11.05
C GLU A 15 -18.24 0.13 -11.93
N PHE A 16 -18.25 -1.12 -11.44
CA PHE A 16 -18.85 -2.22 -12.17
C PHE A 16 -20.36 -2.04 -12.35
N GLU A 17 -21.08 -1.60 -11.32
CA GLU A 17 -22.52 -1.33 -11.41
C GLU A 17 -22.84 -0.21 -12.42
N VAL A 18 -21.99 0.83 -12.51
CA VAL A 18 -22.19 1.95 -13.42
C VAL A 18 -21.82 1.60 -14.86
N TRP A 19 -20.65 0.99 -15.08
CA TRP A 19 -20.10 0.80 -16.42
C TRP A 19 -20.38 -0.57 -17.03
N ALA A 20 -20.73 -1.57 -16.23
CA ALA A 20 -20.97 -2.93 -16.68
C ALA A 20 -22.12 -3.62 -15.91
N PRO A 21 -23.35 -3.07 -15.97
CA PRO A 21 -24.50 -3.58 -15.20
C PRO A 21 -24.92 -5.00 -15.59
N GLU A 22 -24.54 -5.47 -16.78
CA GLU A 22 -24.84 -6.82 -17.28
C GLU A 22 -23.90 -7.89 -16.70
N ILE A 23 -22.77 -7.49 -16.11
CA ILE A 23 -21.80 -8.42 -15.55
C ILE A 23 -22.23 -8.80 -14.14
N ASN A 24 -22.41 -10.10 -13.88
CA ASN A 24 -22.64 -10.58 -12.52
C ASN A 24 -21.33 -10.50 -11.72
N VAL A 25 -21.25 -9.51 -10.81
CA VAL A 25 -20.08 -9.26 -9.96
C VAL A 25 -20.36 -9.74 -8.54
N VAL A 26 -19.50 -10.63 -8.04
CA VAL A 26 -19.56 -11.12 -6.65
C VAL A 26 -18.40 -10.53 -5.86
N VAL A 27 -18.73 -9.92 -4.72
CA VAL A 27 -17.75 -9.39 -3.77
C VAL A 27 -17.43 -10.46 -2.73
N TYR A 28 -16.19 -10.96 -2.76
CA TYR A 28 -15.73 -12.06 -1.94
C TYR A 28 -14.93 -11.57 -0.72
N ILE A 29 -15.67 -11.18 0.31
CA ILE A 29 -15.15 -10.70 1.60
C ILE A 29 -15.98 -11.22 2.77
N GLY A 30 -15.53 -10.92 3.98
CA GLY A 30 -16.24 -11.25 5.22
C GLY A 30 -15.55 -12.33 6.04
N ASP A 31 -16.24 -12.75 7.09
CA ASP A 31 -15.81 -13.82 7.97
C ASP A 31 -15.98 -15.20 7.30
N LEU A 32 -15.70 -16.29 8.03
CA LEU A 32 -15.81 -17.63 7.46
C LEU A 32 -17.26 -17.98 7.08
N MET A 33 -18.23 -17.57 7.90
CA MET A 33 -19.65 -17.89 7.65
C MET A 33 -20.17 -17.15 6.42
N SER A 34 -19.89 -15.85 6.30
CA SER A 34 -20.29 -15.06 5.12
C SER A 34 -19.70 -15.64 3.84
N ARG A 35 -18.42 -16.03 3.87
CA ARG A 35 -17.76 -16.63 2.71
C ARG A 35 -18.30 -18.02 2.35
N ASN A 36 -18.71 -18.82 3.33
CA ASN A 36 -19.37 -20.10 3.06
C ASN A 36 -20.75 -19.88 2.43
N MET A 37 -21.51 -18.90 2.91
CA MET A 37 -22.79 -18.53 2.31
C MET A 37 -22.62 -18.08 0.85
N ILE A 38 -21.60 -17.25 0.56
CA ILE A 38 -21.28 -16.86 -0.83
C ILE A 38 -20.93 -18.09 -1.68
N ARG A 39 -20.16 -19.05 -1.15
CA ARG A 39 -19.80 -20.28 -1.86
C ARG A 39 -21.02 -21.17 -2.16
N GLU A 40 -22.00 -21.20 -1.26
CA GLU A 40 -23.20 -22.02 -1.42
C GLU A 40 -24.19 -21.41 -2.42
N TYR A 41 -24.43 -20.10 -2.33
CA TYR A 41 -25.50 -19.45 -3.10
C TYR A 41 -25.00 -18.83 -4.42
N GLU A 42 -23.81 -18.24 -4.45
CA GLU A 42 -23.32 -17.42 -5.56
C GLU A 42 -22.26 -18.11 -6.44
N TRP A 43 -21.73 -19.27 -6.03
CA TRP A 43 -20.56 -19.85 -6.70
C TRP A 43 -20.91 -20.62 -7.97
N ILE A 44 -21.71 -21.69 -7.84
CA ILE A 44 -21.94 -22.67 -8.89
C ILE A 44 -23.44 -22.93 -9.07
N HIS A 45 -23.90 -23.03 -10.31
CA HIS A 45 -25.23 -23.53 -10.62
C HIS A 45 -25.33 -25.00 -10.24
N SER A 46 -26.25 -25.33 -9.32
CA SER A 46 -26.45 -26.69 -8.78
C SER A 46 -26.68 -27.75 -9.86
N GLN A 47 -27.20 -27.36 -11.03
CA GLN A 47 -27.53 -28.26 -12.13
C GLN A 47 -26.40 -28.44 -13.15
N SER A 48 -25.63 -27.38 -13.46
CA SER A 48 -24.69 -27.38 -14.60
C SER A 48 -23.21 -27.40 -14.19
N LYS A 49 -22.91 -27.29 -12.89
CA LYS A 49 -21.56 -27.10 -12.36
C LYS A 49 -20.80 -25.89 -12.95
N ARG A 50 -21.49 -24.99 -13.66
CA ARG A 50 -20.91 -23.75 -14.20
C ARG A 50 -20.92 -22.66 -13.12
N LEU A 51 -19.90 -21.80 -13.14
CA LEU A 51 -19.86 -20.63 -12.28
C LEU A 51 -21.05 -19.70 -12.58
N LYS A 52 -21.69 -19.16 -11.54
CA LYS A 52 -22.81 -18.22 -11.68
C LYS A 52 -22.34 -16.79 -11.96
N PHE A 53 -21.15 -16.43 -11.49
CA PHE A 53 -20.60 -15.08 -11.58
C PHE A 53 -19.65 -14.92 -12.77
N ASN A 54 -19.55 -13.68 -13.26
CA ASN A 54 -18.62 -13.30 -14.32
C ASN A 54 -17.34 -12.68 -13.74
N ALA A 55 -17.48 -11.86 -12.69
CA ALA A 55 -16.36 -11.24 -12.00
C ALA A 55 -16.41 -11.54 -10.49
N LEU A 56 -15.22 -11.74 -9.91
CA LEU A 56 -15.04 -11.90 -8.47
C LEU A 56 -14.07 -10.82 -8.00
N ILE A 57 -14.49 -10.00 -7.05
CA ILE A 57 -13.65 -8.98 -6.41
C ILE A 57 -13.27 -9.48 -5.02
N THR A 58 -11.98 -9.49 -4.69
CA THR A 58 -11.51 -9.92 -3.36
C THR A 58 -10.32 -9.08 -2.90
N THR A 59 -9.94 -9.22 -1.63
CA THR A 59 -8.75 -8.57 -1.08
C THR A 59 -7.56 -9.53 -1.00
N TYR A 60 -6.37 -8.96 -0.88
CA TYR A 60 -5.12 -9.69 -0.72
C TYR A 60 -5.14 -10.69 0.44
N GLU A 61 -5.73 -10.31 1.56
CA GLU A 61 -5.77 -11.12 2.77
C GLU A 61 -6.74 -12.31 2.63
N ILE A 62 -7.90 -12.09 2.02
CA ILE A 62 -8.89 -13.15 1.79
C ILE A 62 -8.36 -14.14 0.74
N LEU A 63 -7.68 -13.65 -0.28
CA LEU A 63 -7.06 -14.49 -1.30
C LEU A 63 -6.07 -15.49 -0.69
N LEU A 64 -5.21 -15.02 0.22
CA LEU A 64 -4.25 -15.89 0.92
C LEU A 64 -4.94 -16.94 1.80
N LYS A 65 -6.03 -16.56 2.48
CA LYS A 65 -6.80 -17.47 3.34
C LYS A 65 -7.51 -18.56 2.53
N ASP A 66 -8.06 -18.21 1.38
CA ASP A 66 -8.89 -19.10 0.56
C ASP A 66 -8.22 -19.57 -0.73
N LYS A 67 -6.88 -19.58 -0.76
CA LYS A 67 -6.12 -19.94 -1.95
C LYS A 67 -6.48 -21.30 -2.56
N ALA A 68 -6.88 -22.27 -1.73
CA ALA A 68 -7.27 -23.60 -2.21
C ALA A 68 -8.57 -23.55 -3.04
N VAL A 69 -9.55 -22.75 -2.59
CA VAL A 69 -10.83 -22.61 -3.30
C VAL A 69 -10.65 -21.75 -4.54
N LEU A 70 -10.01 -20.59 -4.40
CA LEU A 70 -9.81 -19.67 -5.51
C LEU A 70 -8.84 -20.20 -6.57
N GLY A 71 -7.83 -20.97 -6.18
CA GLY A 71 -6.85 -21.58 -7.08
C GLY A 71 -7.39 -22.81 -7.82
N SER A 72 -8.49 -23.42 -7.35
CA SER A 72 -9.16 -24.52 -8.06
C SER A 72 -9.90 -24.06 -9.33
N ILE A 73 -10.13 -22.75 -9.45
CA ILE A 73 -10.81 -22.14 -10.59
C ILE A 73 -9.79 -21.78 -11.66
N ASN A 74 -10.08 -22.16 -12.91
CA ASN A 74 -9.34 -21.66 -14.07
C ASN A 74 -9.85 -20.27 -14.44
N TRP A 75 -9.05 -19.25 -14.16
CA TRP A 75 -9.44 -17.86 -14.38
C TRP A 75 -9.18 -17.44 -15.83
N ALA A 76 -10.16 -16.83 -16.49
CA ALA A 76 -9.90 -16.22 -17.80
C ALA A 76 -8.98 -14.98 -17.67
N PHE A 77 -9.18 -14.21 -16.60
CA PHE A 77 -8.48 -12.95 -16.37
C PHE A 77 -8.18 -12.76 -14.88
N LEU A 78 -6.95 -12.32 -14.58
CA LEU A 78 -6.48 -11.93 -13.26
C LEU A 78 -6.05 -10.46 -13.29
N GLY A 79 -6.86 -9.60 -12.68
CA GLY A 79 -6.52 -8.20 -12.44
C GLY A 79 -6.04 -7.99 -11.01
N VAL A 80 -4.93 -7.27 -10.84
CA VAL A 80 -4.40 -6.90 -9.52
C VAL A 80 -4.24 -5.38 -9.46
N ASP A 81 -4.94 -4.74 -8.54
CA ASP A 81 -4.91 -3.30 -8.30
C ASP A 81 -3.93 -2.94 -7.17
N GLU A 82 -3.20 -1.83 -7.31
CA GLU A 82 -2.05 -1.51 -6.48
C GLU A 82 -0.99 -2.63 -6.47
N ALA A 83 -0.62 -3.08 -7.66
CA ALA A 83 0.32 -4.18 -7.91
C ALA A 83 1.72 -3.98 -7.30
N HIS A 84 2.03 -2.79 -6.75
CA HIS A 84 3.25 -2.59 -5.96
C HIS A 84 3.35 -3.55 -4.75
N ARG A 85 2.25 -4.17 -4.33
CA ARG A 85 2.24 -5.28 -3.34
C ARG A 85 2.98 -6.54 -3.81
N LEU A 86 3.15 -6.74 -5.13
CA LEU A 86 3.80 -7.90 -5.75
C LEU A 86 5.30 -7.69 -6.05
N LYS A 87 5.90 -6.65 -5.48
CA LYS A 87 7.30 -6.28 -5.75
C LYS A 87 8.34 -7.31 -5.28
N ASN A 88 7.96 -8.15 -4.31
CA ASN A 88 8.84 -9.16 -3.73
C ASN A 88 8.37 -10.55 -4.15
N ASP A 89 9.19 -11.20 -4.99
CA ASP A 89 9.03 -12.58 -5.47
C ASP A 89 9.00 -13.60 -4.33
N ASP A 90 9.67 -13.31 -3.22
CA ASP A 90 9.65 -14.17 -2.04
C ASP A 90 8.36 -14.10 -1.22
N SER A 91 7.52 -13.11 -1.48
CA SER A 91 6.31 -12.93 -0.69
C SER A 91 5.32 -14.08 -0.91
N LEU A 92 4.64 -14.49 0.17
CA LEU A 92 3.62 -15.53 0.10
C LEU A 92 2.50 -15.18 -0.90
N LEU A 93 2.17 -13.89 -0.99
CA LEU A 93 1.19 -13.38 -1.95
C LEU A 93 1.62 -13.63 -3.39
N TYR A 94 2.88 -13.30 -3.71
CA TYR A 94 3.45 -13.53 -5.04
C TYR A 94 3.41 -15.02 -5.41
N LYS A 95 3.97 -15.87 -4.54
CA LYS A 95 4.02 -17.33 -4.74
C LYS A 95 2.62 -17.94 -4.85
N THR A 96 1.63 -17.42 -4.12
CA THR A 96 0.26 -17.93 -4.22
C THR A 96 -0.42 -17.52 -5.52
N LEU A 97 -0.22 -16.28 -5.99
CA LEU A 97 -0.86 -15.76 -7.20
C LEU A 97 -0.21 -16.28 -8.48
N ILE A 98 1.10 -16.54 -8.48
CA ILE A 98 1.78 -17.10 -9.65
C ILE A 98 1.24 -18.50 -9.97
N ASP A 99 0.92 -19.29 -8.93
CA ASP A 99 0.34 -20.63 -9.03
C ASP A 99 -1.09 -20.64 -9.58
N PHE A 100 -1.78 -19.49 -9.59
CA PHE A 100 -3.16 -19.41 -10.09
C PHE A 100 -3.20 -19.52 -11.61
N LYS A 101 -3.96 -20.51 -12.09
CA LYS A 101 -4.22 -20.74 -13.51
C LYS A 101 -5.01 -19.56 -14.07
N SER A 102 -4.38 -18.80 -14.95
CA SER A 102 -4.96 -17.63 -15.61
C SER A 102 -4.49 -17.49 -17.06
N ASN A 103 -5.39 -17.13 -17.97
CA ASN A 103 -5.02 -16.90 -19.39
C ASN A 103 -4.42 -15.51 -19.60
N HIS A 104 -4.95 -14.50 -18.90
CA HIS A 104 -4.51 -13.12 -19.01
C HIS A 104 -4.29 -12.51 -17.63
N ARG A 105 -3.24 -11.71 -17.49
CA ARG A 105 -2.87 -10.99 -16.26
C ARG A 105 -2.77 -9.50 -16.54
N LEU A 106 -3.38 -8.69 -15.68
CA LEU A 106 -3.28 -7.22 -15.73
C LEU A 106 -2.86 -6.71 -14.36
N LEU A 107 -1.80 -5.91 -14.34
CA LEU A 107 -1.33 -5.21 -13.16
C LEU A 107 -1.66 -3.72 -13.28
N ILE A 108 -2.34 -3.17 -12.28
CA ILE A 108 -2.66 -1.76 -12.18
C ILE A 108 -1.85 -1.20 -11.01
N THR A 109 -1.09 -0.14 -11.25
CA THR A 109 -0.34 0.56 -10.20
C THR A 109 -0.11 2.01 -10.57
N GLY A 110 -0.37 2.93 -9.64
CA GLY A 110 -0.04 4.34 -9.81
C GLY A 110 1.46 4.63 -9.68
N THR A 111 2.24 3.67 -9.19
CA THR A 111 3.69 3.81 -8.94
C THR A 111 4.47 2.67 -9.59
N PRO A 112 4.51 2.61 -10.95
CA PRO A 112 5.04 1.45 -11.67
C PRO A 112 6.53 1.16 -11.42
N LEU A 113 7.30 2.12 -10.90
CA LEU A 113 8.74 2.01 -10.74
C LEU A 113 9.15 2.56 -9.38
N GLN A 114 9.14 1.71 -8.35
CA GLN A 114 9.74 2.05 -7.07
C GLN A 114 11.11 1.37 -6.94
N ASN A 115 12.15 2.15 -7.25
CA ASN A 115 13.50 2.05 -6.68
C ASN A 115 14.43 0.87 -7.04
N SER A 116 13.98 -0.30 -7.53
CA SER A 116 14.92 -1.39 -7.90
C SER A 116 14.57 -2.17 -9.17
N LEU A 117 15.61 -2.64 -9.85
CA LEU A 117 15.50 -3.51 -11.04
C LEU A 117 14.84 -4.86 -10.67
N LYS A 118 15.10 -5.37 -9.46
CA LYS A 118 14.48 -6.60 -8.94
C LYS A 118 12.97 -6.47 -8.77
N GLU A 119 12.50 -5.35 -8.22
CA GLU A 119 11.06 -5.11 -8.10
C GLU A 119 10.37 -5.07 -9.47
N LEU A 120 11.02 -4.48 -10.48
CA LEU A 120 10.50 -4.47 -11.85
C LEU A 120 10.46 -5.88 -12.46
N TRP A 121 11.54 -6.63 -12.32
CA TRP A 121 11.60 -8.01 -12.80
C TRP A 121 10.50 -8.87 -12.18
N SER A 122 10.27 -8.78 -10.86
CA SER A 122 9.19 -9.50 -10.18
C SER A 122 7.83 -9.21 -10.83
N LEU A 123 7.54 -7.94 -11.16
CA LEU A 123 6.27 -7.59 -11.82
C LEU A 123 6.17 -8.13 -13.25
N LEU A 124 7.26 -8.14 -14.00
CA LEU A 124 7.30 -8.68 -15.37
C LEU A 124 7.19 -10.21 -15.40
N HIS A 125 7.97 -10.88 -14.55
CA HIS A 125 7.89 -12.32 -14.32
C HIS A 125 6.48 -12.72 -13.88
N PHE A 126 5.80 -11.90 -13.08
CA PHE A 126 4.41 -12.15 -12.73
C PHE A 126 3.46 -12.13 -13.94
N ILE A 127 3.64 -11.18 -14.88
CA ILE A 127 2.77 -11.09 -16.06
C ILE A 127 3.08 -12.21 -17.06
N MET A 128 4.37 -12.49 -17.28
CA MET A 128 4.85 -13.49 -18.25
C MET A 128 6.01 -14.30 -17.67
N PRO A 129 5.71 -15.37 -16.93
CA PRO A 129 6.75 -16.17 -16.28
C PRO A 129 7.70 -16.84 -17.28
N GLU A 130 7.17 -17.30 -18.43
CA GLU A 130 7.95 -18.00 -19.46
C GLU A 130 8.99 -17.10 -20.16
N LYS A 131 8.76 -15.78 -20.21
CA LYS A 131 9.70 -14.85 -20.87
C LYS A 131 10.77 -14.34 -19.91
N PHE A 132 10.46 -14.24 -18.62
CA PHE A 132 11.31 -13.62 -17.60
C PHE A 132 11.56 -14.61 -16.47
N GLU A 133 12.09 -15.79 -16.80
CA GLU A 133 12.21 -16.92 -15.88
C GLU A 133 13.28 -16.70 -14.79
N PHE A 134 14.47 -16.24 -15.17
CA PHE A 134 15.61 -16.08 -14.27
C PHE A 134 15.91 -14.61 -13.98
N TRP A 135 16.18 -14.31 -12.71
CA TRP A 135 16.59 -12.96 -12.29
C TRP A 135 18.00 -12.64 -12.77
N GLU A 136 18.90 -13.62 -12.71
CA GLU A 136 20.30 -13.50 -13.05
C GLU A 136 20.48 -13.03 -14.51
N ASP A 137 19.76 -13.66 -15.44
CA ASP A 137 19.76 -13.29 -16.86
C ASP A 137 19.28 -11.85 -17.06
N PHE A 138 18.21 -11.47 -16.35
CA PHE A 138 17.64 -10.13 -16.43
C PHE A 138 18.58 -9.06 -15.84
N GLU A 139 19.28 -9.38 -14.76
CA GLU A 139 20.28 -8.52 -14.13
C GLU A 139 21.52 -8.37 -15.02
N GLU A 140 21.97 -9.45 -15.68
CA GLU A 140 23.09 -9.39 -16.63
C GLU A 140 22.75 -8.50 -17.84
N ASP A 141 21.51 -8.61 -18.34
CA ASP A 141 21.08 -7.86 -19.53
C ASP A 141 20.82 -6.38 -19.27
N HIS A 142 20.28 -6.04 -18.10
CA HIS A 142 19.76 -4.71 -17.79
C HIS A 142 20.39 -4.04 -16.54
N GLY A 143 21.40 -4.64 -15.95
CA GLY A 143 22.09 -4.15 -14.75
C GLY A 143 22.83 -2.81 -14.94
N LYS A 144 23.14 -2.17 -13.82
CA LYS A 144 23.72 -0.80 -13.73
C LYS A 144 25.11 -0.62 -14.37
N GLY A 145 25.72 -1.68 -14.89
CA GLY A 145 27.06 -1.66 -15.50
C GLY A 145 27.11 -1.37 -17.01
N ARG A 146 25.96 -1.35 -17.70
CA ARG A 146 25.89 -1.07 -19.15
C ARG A 146 25.29 0.32 -19.38
N GLU A 147 25.99 1.20 -20.10
CA GLU A 147 25.50 2.55 -20.43
C GLU A 147 24.15 2.55 -21.19
N ASN A 148 23.81 1.43 -21.84
CA ASN A 148 22.57 1.26 -22.60
C ASN A 148 21.52 0.34 -21.93
N GLY A 149 21.77 -0.19 -20.72
CA GLY A 149 20.89 -1.18 -20.07
C GLY A 149 19.48 -0.65 -19.78
N TYR A 150 19.37 0.62 -19.42
CA TYR A 150 18.08 1.28 -19.20
C TYR A 150 17.31 1.56 -20.50
N GLN A 151 18.00 1.87 -21.59
CA GLN A 151 17.36 2.12 -22.88
C GLN A 151 16.86 0.82 -23.51
N SER A 152 17.60 -0.27 -23.37
CA SER A 152 17.14 -1.60 -23.81
C SER A 152 15.93 -2.04 -22.98
N LEU A 153 15.97 -1.85 -21.66
CA LEU A 153 14.85 -2.14 -20.77
C LEU A 153 13.59 -1.36 -21.18
N HIS A 154 13.69 -0.08 -21.50
CA HIS A 154 12.54 0.70 -21.96
C HIS A 154 11.89 0.12 -23.22
N LYS A 155 12.67 -0.34 -24.20
CA LYS A 155 12.13 -1.00 -25.41
C LYS A 155 11.46 -2.33 -25.10
N VAL A 156 12.01 -3.10 -24.15
CA VAL A 156 11.41 -4.36 -23.70
C VAL A 156 10.10 -4.10 -22.95
N LEU A 157 10.02 -3.03 -22.16
CA LEU A 157 8.85 -2.65 -21.38
C LEU A 157 7.73 -2.02 -22.19
N GLU A 158 8.06 -1.29 -23.26
CA GLU A 158 7.12 -0.52 -24.08
C GLU A 158 5.84 -1.28 -24.49
N PRO A 159 5.90 -2.54 -24.97
CA PRO A 159 4.69 -3.29 -25.31
C PRO A 159 3.86 -3.74 -24.09
N PHE A 160 4.45 -3.80 -22.89
CA PHE A 160 3.81 -4.33 -21.68
C PHE A 160 3.35 -3.23 -20.72
N LEU A 161 3.93 -2.03 -20.82
CA LEU A 161 3.70 -0.94 -19.89
C LEU A 161 3.00 0.22 -20.60
N LEU A 162 1.72 0.39 -20.32
CA LEU A 162 1.00 1.61 -20.68
C LEU A 162 1.09 2.62 -19.52
N ARG A 163 1.94 3.64 -19.67
CA ARG A 163 2.05 4.75 -18.71
C ARG A 163 1.61 6.06 -19.36
N ARG A 164 0.62 6.72 -18.75
CA ARG A 164 0.17 8.07 -19.14
C ARG A 164 0.37 9.03 -17.96
N VAL A 165 0.80 10.26 -18.23
CA VAL A 165 0.92 11.30 -17.20
C VAL A 165 -0.26 12.28 -17.32
N LYS A 166 -0.73 12.82 -16.19
CA LYS A 166 -1.94 13.67 -16.15
C LYS A 166 -1.93 14.81 -17.17
N LYS A 167 -0.76 15.42 -17.41
CA LYS A 167 -0.57 16.48 -18.42
C LYS A 167 -0.89 16.03 -19.86
N ASP A 168 -0.78 14.74 -20.17
CA ASP A 168 -1.01 14.20 -21.52
C ASP A 168 -2.49 13.84 -21.77
N VAL A 169 -3.25 13.58 -20.70
CA VAL A 169 -4.63 13.08 -20.79
C VAL A 169 -5.69 14.08 -20.34
N GLU A 170 -5.38 14.98 -19.40
CA GLU A 170 -6.39 15.85 -18.80
C GLU A 170 -5.91 17.30 -18.76
N LYS A 171 -6.29 18.06 -19.80
CA LYS A 171 -5.91 19.47 -19.97
C LYS A 171 -6.77 20.44 -19.15
N SER A 172 -7.89 19.97 -18.60
CA SER A 172 -8.82 20.82 -17.83
C SER A 172 -8.46 20.95 -16.35
N LEU A 173 -7.61 20.05 -15.83
CA LEU A 173 -7.22 20.08 -14.43
C LEU A 173 -6.18 21.19 -14.16
N PRO A 174 -6.33 21.97 -13.07
CA PRO A 174 -5.32 22.94 -12.66
C PRO A 174 -4.01 22.24 -12.31
N ALA A 175 -2.89 22.94 -12.51
CA ALA A 175 -1.57 22.42 -12.19
C ALA A 175 -1.42 22.18 -10.67
N LYS A 176 -0.83 21.03 -10.30
CA LYS A 176 -0.46 20.75 -8.91
C LYS A 176 0.62 21.75 -8.47
N VAL A 177 0.35 22.52 -7.44
CA VAL A 177 1.35 23.37 -6.77
C VAL A 177 1.82 22.63 -5.51
N GLU A 178 3.13 22.49 -5.36
CA GLU A 178 3.76 21.87 -4.19
C GLU A 178 4.63 22.91 -3.50
N GLN A 179 4.34 23.18 -2.22
CA GLN A 179 5.07 24.15 -1.41
C GLN A 179 5.64 23.46 -0.18
N ILE A 180 6.94 23.63 0.05
CA ILE A 180 7.62 23.10 1.23
C ILE A 180 7.68 24.22 2.27
N LEU A 181 6.80 24.12 3.28
CA LEU A 181 6.81 25.03 4.41
C LEU A 181 7.85 24.56 5.43
N ARG A 182 8.92 25.34 5.60
CA ARG A 182 9.94 25.09 6.62
C ARG A 182 9.47 25.70 7.94
N VAL A 183 9.44 24.87 8.98
CA VAL A 183 8.88 25.23 10.28
C VAL A 183 9.96 25.12 11.35
N GLU A 184 10.05 26.10 12.22
CA GLU A 184 10.92 26.02 13.39
C GLU A 184 10.31 25.14 14.48
N MET A 185 11.17 24.46 15.24
CA MET A 185 10.74 23.70 16.41
C MET A 185 10.32 24.64 17.55
N SER A 186 9.24 24.28 18.26
CA SER A 186 8.85 24.96 19.51
C SER A 186 9.94 24.79 20.58
N ALA A 187 9.91 25.62 21.62
CA ALA A 187 10.86 25.52 22.73
C ALA A 187 10.85 24.12 23.38
N LEU A 188 9.66 23.55 23.56
CA LEU A 188 9.48 22.22 24.14
C LEU A 188 10.00 21.12 23.18
N GLN A 189 9.76 21.26 21.87
CA GLN A 189 10.32 20.35 20.87
C GLN A 189 11.84 20.37 20.90
N LYS A 190 12.47 21.55 20.92
CA LYS A 190 13.95 21.69 20.99
C LYS A 190 14.51 20.99 22.24
N GLN A 191 13.83 21.12 23.38
CA GLN A 191 14.22 20.48 24.63
C GLN A 191 14.17 18.95 24.54
N TYR A 192 13.04 18.39 24.08
CA TYR A 192 12.88 16.94 23.93
C TYR A 192 13.82 16.37 22.86
N TYR A 193 14.00 17.09 21.76
CA TYR A 193 14.94 16.73 20.70
C TYR A 193 16.37 16.62 21.25
N LYS A 194 16.80 17.59 22.07
CA LYS A 194 18.10 17.56 22.76
C LYS A 194 18.21 16.37 23.72
N TRP A 195 17.16 16.05 24.48
CA TRP A 195 17.16 14.90 25.39
C TRP A 195 17.25 13.56 24.66
N ILE A 196 16.57 13.42 23.53
CA ILE A 196 16.64 12.22 22.67
C ILE A 196 18.05 12.07 22.10
N LEU A 197 18.64 13.15 21.55
CA LEU A 197 20.00 13.13 21.00
C LEU A 197 21.06 12.80 22.05
N THR A 198 20.94 13.36 23.25
CA THR A 198 21.88 13.13 24.36
C THR A 198 21.62 11.82 25.11
N ARG A 199 20.64 11.01 24.67
CA ARG A 199 20.23 9.75 25.30
C ARG A 199 19.89 9.91 26.79
N ASN A 200 19.33 11.06 27.17
CA ASN A 200 18.96 11.35 28.55
C ASN A 200 17.60 10.74 28.88
N TYR A 201 17.56 9.40 28.96
CA TYR A 201 16.33 8.64 29.17
C TYR A 201 15.70 8.87 30.54
N LYS A 202 16.49 9.29 31.54
CA LYS A 202 15.99 9.60 32.88
C LYS A 202 15.10 10.83 32.91
N ALA A 203 15.39 11.84 32.07
CA ALA A 203 14.56 13.03 31.94
C ALA A 203 13.25 12.74 31.19
N LEU A 204 13.30 11.83 30.22
CA LEU A 204 12.15 11.41 29.42
C LEU A 204 11.22 10.42 30.14
N SER A 205 11.76 9.58 31.03
CA SER A 205 10.99 8.55 31.76
C SER A 205 10.40 9.03 33.10
N LYS A 206 10.63 10.29 33.51
CA LYS A 206 10.01 10.84 34.73
C LYS A 206 8.50 10.98 34.53
N GLY A 207 7.74 10.04 35.08
CA GLY A 207 6.27 10.04 35.13
C GLY A 207 5.58 8.92 34.35
N THR A 208 6.28 8.21 33.47
CA THR A 208 5.68 7.15 32.63
C THR A 208 6.22 5.78 33.01
N ARG A 209 5.37 4.90 33.56
CA ARG A 209 5.70 3.50 33.87
C ARG A 209 5.78 2.67 32.57
N GLY A 210 6.74 2.98 31.70
CA GLY A 210 6.92 2.33 30.40
C GLY A 210 8.36 1.84 30.20
N SER A 211 8.52 0.78 29.40
CA SER A 211 9.82 0.18 29.09
C SER A 211 10.74 1.17 28.34
N THR A 212 11.98 1.30 28.82
CA THR A 212 13.08 2.06 28.18
C THR A 212 13.49 1.51 26.81
N SER A 213 12.96 0.34 26.40
CA SER A 213 13.19 -0.28 25.08
C SER A 213 12.57 0.48 23.91
N GLY A 214 11.67 1.44 24.15
CA GLY A 214 11.07 2.28 23.09
C GLY A 214 12.05 3.21 22.36
N PHE A 215 13.21 3.50 22.96
CA PHE A 215 14.20 4.43 22.40
C PHE A 215 15.30 3.77 21.54
N LEU A 216 15.16 2.49 21.19
CA LEU A 216 16.13 1.79 20.33
C LEU A 216 16.20 2.40 18.92
N ASN A 217 15.10 2.96 18.42
CA ASN A 217 15.06 3.65 17.14
C ASN A 217 15.04 5.18 17.32
N ILE A 218 16.21 5.75 17.59
CA ILE A 218 16.40 7.21 17.79
C ILE A 218 15.80 8.02 16.64
N VAL A 219 15.95 7.56 15.39
CA VAL A 219 15.41 8.26 14.21
C VAL A 219 13.88 8.35 14.27
N MET A 220 13.21 7.30 14.71
CA MET A 220 11.76 7.30 14.87
C MET A 220 11.31 8.24 16.00
N GLU A 221 12.03 8.28 17.12
CA GLU A 221 11.74 9.18 18.23
C GLU A 221 11.97 10.66 17.88
N LEU A 222 13.05 10.97 17.14
CA LEU A 222 13.27 12.31 16.61
C LEU A 222 12.12 12.72 15.66
N LYS A 223 11.65 11.80 14.80
CA LYS A 223 10.47 12.06 13.94
C LYS A 223 9.20 12.33 14.75
N LYS A 224 8.94 11.55 15.80
CA LYS A 224 7.80 11.78 16.71
C LYS A 224 7.89 13.18 17.34
N CYS A 225 9.06 13.55 17.88
CA CYS A 225 9.29 14.86 18.47
C CYS A 225 9.06 16.01 17.47
N CYS A 226 9.56 15.88 16.24
CA CYS A 226 9.34 16.87 15.18
C CYS A 226 7.87 17.00 14.76
N ASN A 227 7.06 15.96 14.94
CA ASN A 227 5.61 16.04 14.68
C ASN A 227 4.89 16.71 15.85
N HIS A 228 5.08 16.20 17.08
CA HIS A 228 4.43 16.75 18.26
C HIS A 228 5.11 16.28 19.57
N CYS A 229 5.24 17.17 20.56
CA CYS A 229 5.84 16.83 21.86
C CYS A 229 5.09 15.71 22.60
N TYR A 230 3.75 15.69 22.49
CA TYR A 230 2.90 14.74 23.20
C TYR A 230 3.04 13.28 22.73
N LEU A 231 3.64 13.05 21.55
CA LEU A 231 3.99 11.69 21.10
C LEU A 231 5.18 11.09 21.88
N ILE A 232 5.98 11.95 22.52
CA ILE A 232 7.12 11.55 23.35
C ILE A 232 6.69 11.42 24.81
N LYS A 233 6.07 12.47 25.35
CA LYS A 233 5.54 12.49 26.70
C LYS A 233 4.13 13.10 26.66
N PRO A 234 3.06 12.34 26.92
CA PRO A 234 1.72 12.90 27.00
C PRO A 234 1.66 13.94 28.13
N PRO A 235 0.76 14.93 28.04
CA PRO A 235 0.56 15.88 29.13
C PRO A 235 0.18 15.11 30.39
N GLU A 236 0.67 15.58 31.54
CA GLU A 236 0.22 15.05 32.83
C GLU A 236 -1.25 15.47 32.99
N GLU A 237 -2.14 14.52 33.28
CA GLU A 237 -3.57 14.80 33.45
C GLU A 237 -3.76 15.71 34.67
N ASN A 238 -3.83 17.02 34.43
CA ASN A 238 -4.25 17.98 35.44
C ASN A 238 -5.79 18.05 35.38
N GLU A 239 -6.45 17.56 36.43
CA GLU A 239 -7.92 17.56 36.58
C GLU A 239 -8.58 18.97 36.58
N LYS A 240 -7.81 20.05 36.34
CA LYS A 240 -8.24 21.45 36.52
C LYS A 240 -7.98 22.38 35.32
N GLU A 241 -7.62 21.86 34.15
CA GLU A 241 -7.40 22.73 32.98
C GLU A 241 -8.70 23.02 32.22
N ASN A 242 -8.96 24.31 31.96
CA ASN A 242 -10.01 24.72 31.03
C ASN A 242 -9.69 24.16 29.63
N GLY A 243 -10.66 23.57 28.93
CA GLY A 243 -10.41 22.95 27.62
C GLY A 243 -9.77 23.89 26.57
N ILE A 244 -9.97 25.20 26.71
CA ILE A 244 -9.34 26.23 25.87
C ILE A 244 -7.83 26.34 26.16
N GLU A 245 -7.43 26.28 27.43
CA GLU A 245 -6.02 26.38 27.83
C GLU A 245 -5.24 25.14 27.39
N THR A 246 -5.85 23.94 27.50
CA THR A 246 -5.27 22.70 27.00
C THR A 246 -5.09 22.75 25.48
N LEU A 247 -6.04 23.32 24.74
CA LEU A 247 -5.95 23.48 23.29
C LEU A 247 -4.86 24.48 22.90
N GLN A 248 -4.75 25.61 23.59
CA GLN A 248 -3.65 26.57 23.39
C GLN A 248 -2.28 25.96 23.70
N SER A 249 -2.20 25.14 24.76
CA SER A 249 -0.98 24.41 25.12
C SER A 249 -0.60 23.39 24.04
N LEU A 250 -1.59 22.66 23.50
CA LEU A 250 -1.40 21.72 22.40
C LEU A 250 -0.79 22.42 21.18
N ILE A 251 -1.40 23.52 20.72
CA ILE A 251 -0.92 24.29 19.56
C ILE A 251 0.50 24.79 19.82
N ARG A 252 0.74 25.48 20.94
CA ARG A 252 2.06 26.05 21.27
C ARG A 252 3.17 25.00 21.41
N SER A 253 2.81 23.76 21.72
CA SER A 253 3.79 22.69 21.90
C SER A 253 4.36 22.15 20.59
N SER A 254 3.79 22.46 19.41
CA SER A 254 4.30 22.03 18.11
C SER A 254 4.37 23.19 17.10
N GLY A 255 5.57 23.44 16.57
CA GLY A 255 5.73 24.46 15.52
C GLY A 255 4.84 24.20 14.29
N LYS A 256 4.57 22.92 13.97
CA LYS A 256 3.69 22.56 12.85
C LYS A 256 2.23 22.92 13.10
N LEU A 257 1.76 22.79 14.33
CA LEU A 257 0.39 23.17 14.68
C LEU A 257 0.23 24.69 14.71
N ILE A 258 1.25 25.42 15.19
CA ILE A 258 1.26 26.90 15.15
C ILE A 258 1.15 27.43 13.71
N LEU A 259 1.74 26.74 12.73
CA LEU A 259 1.65 27.14 11.33
C LEU A 259 0.33 26.71 10.67
N LEU A 260 -0.31 25.66 11.18
CA LEU A 260 -1.55 25.11 10.63
C LEU A 260 -2.79 25.88 11.12
N ASP A 261 -2.75 26.38 12.35
CA ASP A 261 -3.74 27.27 12.95
C ASP A 261 -3.76 28.64 12.24
#